data_AF-A0A3M3WVQ6-F1
#
_entry.id   AF-A0A3M3WVQ6-F1
#
_cell.length_a   1.000
_cell.length_b   1.000
_cell.length_c   1.000
_cell.angle_alpha   90.00
_cell.angle_beta   90.00
_cell.angle_gamma   90.00
#
_symmetry.space_group_name_H-M   'P 1'
#
loop_
_entity.id
_entity.type
_entity.pdbx_description
1 polymer ?
#
loop_
_entity_poly.entity_id
_entity_poly.type
_entity_poly.pdbx_seq_one_letter_code
_entity_poly.pdbx_strand_id
1 'polypeptide(L)'
;MMKALREKMEGFKIKINDKPNGIWLPNNKSDRIPGTNTTPHKGAGVHGNAYRQYIFEILSGAQTREEFLNSLSMIKKSLADGIEFPKAR
;
A
#
# COMPACT_ATOMS: atom_id res chain seq x y z
N MET A 1 -11.82 4.28 9.16
CA MET A 1 -10.66 3.43 8.83
C MET A 1 -9.39 4.26 8.69
N MET A 2 -9.21 5.04 7.62
CA MET A 2 -7.93 5.73 7.37
C MET A 2 -7.56 6.84 8.37
N LYS A 3 -8.53 7.45 9.08
CA LYS A 3 -8.25 8.46 10.12
C LYS A 3 -7.43 7.88 11.28
N ALA A 4 -7.83 6.72 11.80
CA ALA A 4 -7.11 6.04 12.89
C ALA A 4 -5.68 5.66 12.48
N LEU A 5 -5.48 5.24 11.22
CA LEU A 5 -4.13 5.00 10.70
C LEU A 5 -3.29 6.27 10.66
N ARG A 6 -3.87 7.40 10.24
CA ARG A 6 -3.16 8.69 10.25
C ARG A 6 -2.74 9.09 11.66
N GLU A 7 -3.64 8.99 12.63
CA GLU A 7 -3.33 9.28 14.04
C GLU A 7 -2.20 8.38 14.56
N LYS A 8 -2.19 7.10 14.18
CA LYS A 8 -1.14 6.15 14.54
C LYS A 8 0.21 6.49 13.91
N MET A 9 0.22 6.89 12.64
CA MET A 9 1.43 7.36 11.95
C MET A 9 2.02 8.61 12.61
N GLU A 10 1.18 9.57 12.98
CA GLU A 10 1.60 10.76 13.73
C GLU A 10 2.22 10.38 15.08
N GLY A 11 1.58 9.46 15.83
CA GLY A 11 2.12 8.94 17.10
C GLY A 11 3.51 8.31 16.95
N PHE A 12 3.76 7.60 15.85
CA PHE A 12 5.08 7.05 15.54
C PHE A 12 6.04 8.03 14.86
N LYS A 13 5.63 9.28 14.60
CA LYS A 13 6.40 10.29 13.84
C LYS A 13 6.78 9.79 12.44
N ILE A 14 5.87 9.07 11.77
CA ILE A 14 6.03 8.62 10.39
C ILE A 14 5.28 9.61 9.50
N LYS A 15 6.02 10.40 8.71
CA LYS A 15 5.38 11.31 7.76
C LYS A 15 4.90 10.55 6.53
N ILE A 16 3.61 10.59 6.27
CA ILE A 16 2.97 9.87 5.16
C ILE A 16 3.53 10.25 3.79
N ASN A 17 3.96 11.50 3.62
CA ASN A 17 4.48 12.04 2.35
C ASN A 17 6.01 11.94 2.22
N ASP A 18 6.70 11.27 3.16
CA ASP A 18 8.15 11.10 3.04
C ASP A 18 8.49 10.19 1.86
N LYS A 19 9.47 10.59 1.05
CA LYS A 19 9.90 9.85 -0.15
C LYS A 19 10.14 8.35 0.09
N PRO A 20 10.80 7.92 1.19
CA PRO A 20 10.99 6.50 1.49
C PRO A 20 9.68 5.71 1.65
N ASN A 21 8.54 6.35 1.89
CA ASN A 21 7.25 5.68 2.06
C ASN A 21 6.50 5.50 0.73
N GLY A 22 6.91 6.21 -0.33
CA GLY A 22 6.36 6.06 -1.66
C GLY A 22 6.74 4.74 -2.33
N ILE A 23 5.89 4.28 -3.26
CA ILE A 23 6.20 3.21 -4.21
C ILE A 23 5.76 3.69 -5.60
N TRP A 24 6.63 3.49 -6.59
CA TRP A 24 6.25 3.70 -7.98
C TRP A 24 5.46 2.49 -8.47
N LEU A 25 4.34 2.74 -9.15
CA LEU A 25 3.53 1.71 -9.81
C LEU A 25 3.38 2.07 -11.29
N PRO A 26 3.43 1.09 -12.21
CA PRO A 26 3.15 1.33 -13.62
C PRO A 26 1.69 1.80 -13.77
N ASN A 27 1.42 2.70 -14.71
CA ASN A 27 0.08 3.28 -14.82
C ASN A 27 -0.96 2.24 -15.29
N ASN A 28 -0.61 1.32 -16.18
CA ASN A 28 -1.43 0.17 -16.60
C ASN A 28 -0.55 -1.10 -16.78
N LYS A 29 -1.14 -2.23 -17.19
CA LYS A 29 -0.40 -3.50 -17.39
C LYS A 29 0.66 -3.42 -18.50
N SER A 30 0.43 -2.64 -19.55
CA SER A 30 1.40 -2.46 -20.65
C SER A 30 2.58 -1.56 -20.27
N ASP A 31 2.44 -0.72 -19.24
CA ASP A 31 3.50 0.16 -18.74
C ASP A 31 4.44 -0.57 -17.75
N ARG A 32 4.25 -1.88 -17.51
CA ARG A 32 5.09 -2.68 -16.61
C ARG A 32 6.51 -2.78 -17.17
N ILE A 33 7.49 -2.82 -16.27
CA ILE A 33 8.85 -3.21 -16.61
C ILE A 33 8.79 -4.67 -17.11
N PRO A 34 9.35 -5.00 -18.28
CA PRO A 34 9.34 -6.38 -18.78
C PRO A 34 9.91 -7.36 -17.77
N GLY A 35 9.23 -8.49 -17.56
CA GLY A 35 9.61 -9.51 -16.59
C GLY A 35 9.17 -9.24 -15.14
N THR A 36 8.48 -8.12 -14.85
CA THR A 36 7.90 -7.87 -13.52
C THR A 36 6.39 -8.13 -13.49
N ASN A 37 5.89 -8.44 -12.30
CA ASN A 37 4.47 -8.64 -12.04
C ASN A 37 3.80 -7.42 -11.38
N THR A 38 4.51 -6.30 -11.23
CA THR A 38 4.09 -5.15 -10.43
C THR A 38 2.63 -4.74 -10.65
N THR A 39 1.90 -4.54 -9.56
CA THR A 39 0.51 -4.10 -9.54
C THR A 39 0.38 -2.78 -10.32
N PRO A 40 -0.45 -2.70 -11.38
CA PRO A 40 -0.68 -1.45 -12.08
C PRO A 40 -1.57 -0.53 -11.26
N HIS A 41 -1.33 0.77 -11.36
CA HIS A 41 -2.14 1.79 -10.71
C HIS A 41 -3.59 1.78 -11.23
N LYS A 42 -3.79 1.58 -12.54
CA LYS A 42 -5.11 1.42 -13.15
C LYS A 42 -5.42 -0.05 -13.40
N GLY A 43 -6.68 -0.41 -13.19
CA GLY A 43 -7.21 -1.74 -13.53
C GLY A 43 -7.01 -2.81 -12.47
N ALA A 44 -6.11 -2.63 -11.49
CA ALA A 44 -5.90 -3.58 -10.38
C ALA A 44 -6.60 -3.19 -9.06
N GLY A 45 -7.53 -2.23 -9.09
CA GLY A 45 -8.32 -1.87 -7.91
C GLY A 45 -7.57 -1.08 -6.83
N VAL A 46 -6.37 -0.57 -7.13
CA VAL A 46 -5.65 0.40 -6.27
C VAL A 46 -6.54 1.63 -6.05
N HIS A 47 -6.56 2.16 -4.83
CA HIS A 47 -7.51 3.19 -4.33
C HIS A 47 -8.98 2.74 -4.22
N GLY A 48 -9.31 1.47 -4.47
CA GLY A 48 -10.63 0.91 -4.20
C GLY A 48 -10.89 0.68 -2.71
N ASN A 49 -12.14 0.31 -2.36
CA ASN A 49 -12.50 -0.04 -0.98
C ASN A 49 -11.73 -1.26 -0.48
N ALA A 50 -11.61 -2.32 -1.30
CA ALA A 50 -10.83 -3.51 -0.95
C ALA A 50 -9.35 -3.18 -0.70
N TYR A 51 -8.76 -2.31 -1.52
CA TYR A 51 -7.40 -1.81 -1.29
C TYR A 51 -7.28 -1.08 0.05
N ARG A 52 -8.19 -0.12 0.34
CA ARG A 52 -8.17 0.61 1.62
C ARG A 52 -8.34 -0.32 2.84
N GLN A 53 -9.19 -1.33 2.72
CA GLN A 53 -9.41 -2.32 3.76
C GLN A 53 -8.15 -3.17 4.00
N TYR A 54 -7.53 -3.68 2.94
CA TYR A 54 -6.25 -4.41 3.01
C TYR A 54 -5.14 -3.59 3.69
N ILE A 55 -4.99 -2.31 3.33
CA ILE A 55 -4.03 -1.40 3.96
C ILE A 55 -4.36 -1.21 5.46
N PHE A 56 -5.65 -1.06 5.80
CA PHE A 56 -6.09 -0.91 7.17
C PHE A 56 -5.80 -2.14 8.02
N GLU A 57 -6.12 -3.34 7.51
CA GLU A 57 -5.91 -4.61 8.21
C GLU A 57 -4.43 -4.84 8.54
N ILE A 58 -3.53 -4.59 7.58
CA ILE A 58 -2.09 -4.78 7.78
C ILE A 58 -1.47 -3.75 8.74
N LEU A 59 -1.88 -2.49 8.66
CA LEU A 59 -1.26 -1.41 9.45
C LEU A 59 -1.87 -1.24 10.84
N SER A 60 -3.14 -1.61 11.03
CA SER A 60 -3.83 -1.41 12.32
C SER A 60 -3.24 -2.26 13.44
N GLY A 61 -2.70 -3.44 13.13
CA GLY A 61 -2.11 -4.35 14.11
C GLY A 61 -0.77 -3.90 14.71
N ALA A 62 0.01 -3.07 14.01
CA ALA A 62 1.36 -2.69 14.43
C ALA A 62 1.37 -1.83 15.71
N GLN A 63 1.95 -2.26 16.81
CA GLN A 63 1.97 -1.51 18.08
C GLN A 63 3.19 -0.59 18.22
N THR A 64 4.21 -0.78 17.40
CA THR A 64 5.45 -0.02 17.43
C THR A 64 5.75 0.63 16.07
N ARG A 65 6.65 1.62 16.06
CA ARG A 65 7.15 2.23 14.82
C ARG A 65 7.79 1.19 13.91
N GLU A 66 8.55 0.27 14.47
CA GLU A 66 9.25 -0.78 13.70
C GLU A 66 8.27 -1.74 13.05
N GLU A 67 7.28 -2.24 13.80
CA GLU A 67 6.21 -3.07 13.25
C GLU A 67 5.45 -2.34 12.14
N PHE A 68 5.19 -1.04 12.31
CA PHE A 68 4.49 -0.26 11.30
C PHE A 68 5.30 -0.18 9.99
N LEU A 69 6.61 0.06 10.10
CA LEU A 69 7.51 0.10 8.94
C LEU A 69 7.64 -1.27 8.27
N ASN A 70 7.67 -2.36 9.06
CA ASN A 70 7.67 -3.72 8.54
C ASN A 70 6.37 -4.02 7.78
N SER A 71 5.22 -3.64 8.33
CA SER A 71 3.91 -3.74 7.66
C SER A 71 3.84 -2.92 6.37
N LEU A 72 4.41 -1.71 6.34
CA LEU A 72 4.56 -0.92 5.10
C LEU A 72 5.43 -1.64 4.07
N SER A 73 6.53 -2.25 4.49
CA SER A 73 7.42 -3.04 3.62
C SER A 73 6.69 -4.25 3.02
N MET A 74 5.87 -4.94 3.81
CA MET A 74 5.03 -6.04 3.32
C MET A 74 4.03 -5.56 2.25
N ILE A 75 3.37 -4.42 2.47
CA ILE A 75 2.47 -3.83 1.47
C ILE A 75 3.22 -3.53 0.17
N LYS A 76 4.40 -2.91 0.26
CA LYS A 76 5.24 -2.62 -0.92
C LYS A 76 5.63 -3.88 -1.66
N LYS A 77 6.00 -4.94 -0.94
CA LYS A 77 6.31 -6.24 -1.53
C LYS A 77 5.10 -6.85 -2.26
N SER A 78 3.93 -6.90 -1.63
CA SER A 78 2.71 -7.42 -2.29
C SER A 78 2.37 -6.64 -3.57
N LEU A 79 2.57 -5.32 -3.59
CA LEU A 79 2.40 -4.50 -4.79
C LEU A 79 3.48 -4.77 -5.86
N ALA A 80 4.73 -5.02 -5.45
CA ALA A 80 5.79 -5.42 -6.37
C ALA A 80 5.52 -6.81 -6.99
N ASP A 81 4.92 -7.72 -6.21
CA ASP A 81 4.61 -9.09 -6.60
C ASP A 81 3.30 -9.22 -7.41
N GLY A 82 2.52 -8.14 -7.52
CA GLY A 82 1.40 -8.07 -8.46
C GLY A 82 0.01 -8.35 -7.90
N ILE A 83 -0.22 -8.11 -6.61
CA ILE A 83 -1.55 -8.22 -6.02
C ILE A 83 -2.59 -7.36 -6.78
N GLU A 84 -3.79 -7.91 -7.01
CA GLU A 84 -4.92 -7.17 -7.57
C GLU A 84 -6.08 -7.17 -6.57
N PHE A 85 -6.86 -6.09 -6.56
CA PHE A 85 -8.00 -5.92 -5.68
C PHE A 85 -9.31 -5.95 -6.47
N PRO A 86 -10.39 -6.53 -5.91
CA PRO A 86 -11.70 -6.44 -6.51
C PRO A 86 -12.09 -4.99 -6.78
N LYS A 87 -12.50 -4.70 -8.01
CA LYS A 87 -13.11 -3.41 -8.35
C LYS A 87 -14.44 -3.34 -7.61
N ALA A 88 -14.78 -2.15 -7.08
CA ALA A 88 -16.16 -1.90 -6.71
C ALA A 88 -17.02 -2.18 -7.96
N ARG A 89 -18.02 -3.05 -7.81
CA ARG A 89 -19.02 -3.30 -8.86
C ARG A 89 -19.84 -2.04 -9.08
#